data_AF-G9X032-F1
#
_entry.id   AF-G9X032-F1
#
_cell.length_a   1.000
_cell.length_b   1.000
_cell.length_c   1.000
_cell.angle_alpha   90.00
_cell.angle_beta   90.00
_cell.angle_gamma   90.00
#
_symmetry.space_group_name_H-M   'P 1'
#
loop_
_entity.id
_entity.type
_entity.pdbx_description
1 polymer ?
#
loop_
_entity_poly.entity_id
_entity_poly.type
_entity_poly.pdbx_seq_one_letter_code
_entity_poly.pdbx_strand_id
1 'polypeptide(L)'
;MKILLRLSIILDIFIYVCFFIGFALGIVGVEIGFYMIGFVFRYGLIISIVSILLKLVVIILSFSRNKHTFSIALSSMRNLLIIGGLIAGIYYIGKVMSAVG
;
A
#
# COMPACT_ATOMS: atom_id res chain seq x y z
N MET A 1 -7.70 -6.55 18.25
CA MET A 1 -7.33 -5.20 17.77
C MET A 1 -5.86 -5.05 17.44
N LYS A 2 -4.94 -5.22 18.42
CA LYS A 2 -3.50 -5.00 18.19
C LYS A 2 -2.92 -5.86 17.06
N ILE A 3 -3.31 -7.14 16.98
CA ILE A 3 -2.86 -8.06 15.92
C ILE A 3 -3.39 -7.64 14.54
N LEU A 4 -4.69 -7.33 14.44
CA LEU A 4 -5.32 -6.83 13.20
C LEU A 4 -4.65 -5.55 12.68
N LEU A 5 -4.37 -4.61 13.59
CA LEU A 5 -3.69 -3.36 13.25
C LEU A 5 -2.24 -3.61 12.80
N ARG A 6 -1.52 -4.51 13.48
CA ARG A 6 -0.16 -4.87 13.07
C ARG A 6 -0.16 -5.54 11.69
N LEU A 7 -1.09 -6.46 11.46
CA LEU A 7 -1.21 -7.15 10.18
C LEU A 7 -1.48 -6.16 9.04
N SER A 8 -2.40 -5.21 9.24
CA SER A 8 -2.69 -4.20 8.22
C SER A 8 -1.50 -3.27 7.96
N ILE A 9 -0.77 -2.87 8.99
CA ILE A 9 0.47 -2.08 8.83
C ILE A 9 1.55 -2.88 8.08
N ILE A 10 1.68 -4.18 8.35
CA ILE A 10 2.63 -5.05 7.63
C ILE A 10 2.28 -5.11 6.15
N LEU A 11 0.99 -5.20 5.79
CA LEU A 11 0.55 -5.17 4.39
C LEU A 11 0.93 -3.84 3.71
N ASP A 12 0.77 -2.71 4.40
CA ASP A 12 1.20 -1.40 3.87
C ASP A 12 2.71 -1.39 3.59
N ILE A 13 3.50 -1.79 4.59
CA ILE A 13 4.96 -1.82 4.49
C ILE A 13 5.39 -2.73 3.34
N PHE A 14 4.75 -3.90 3.20
CA PHE A 14 5.04 -4.82 2.11
C PHE A 14 4.82 -4.18 0.73
N ILE A 15 3.69 -3.48 0.53
CA ILE A 15 3.44 -2.74 -0.72
C ILE A 15 4.53 -1.69 -0.96
N TYR A 16 4.88 -0.91 0.07
CA TYR A 16 5.88 0.15 -0.08
C TYR A 16 7.26 -0.41 -0.40
N VAL A 17 7.68 -1.47 0.30
CA VAL A 17 8.93 -2.18 0.06
C VAL A 17 8.95 -2.71 -1.36
N CYS A 18 7.91 -3.44 -1.78
CA CYS A 18 7.83 -3.97 -3.14
C CYS A 18 7.89 -2.87 -4.19
N PHE A 19 7.24 -1.73 -3.95
CA PHE A 19 7.25 -0.63 -4.90
C PHE A 19 8.60 0.11 -4.93
N PHE A 20 9.05 0.67 -3.82
CA PHE A 20 10.25 1.54 -3.80
C PHE A 20 11.55 0.76 -4.00
N ILE A 21 11.70 -0.40 -3.35
CA ILE A 21 12.89 -1.24 -3.56
C ILE A 21 12.83 -1.89 -4.93
N GLY A 22 11.65 -2.34 -5.36
CA GLY A 22 11.47 -2.86 -6.71
C GLY A 22 11.86 -1.83 -7.76
N PHE A 23 11.41 -0.58 -7.60
CA PHE A 23 11.73 0.54 -8.46
C PHE A 23 13.22 0.86 -8.49
N ALA A 24 13.87 0.96 -7.33
CA ALA A 24 15.32 1.20 -7.25
C ALA A 24 16.12 0.08 -7.93
N LEU A 25 15.78 -1.19 -7.67
CA LEU A 25 16.44 -2.34 -8.28
C LEU A 25 16.19 -2.42 -9.79
N GLY A 26 14.97 -2.11 -10.23
CA GLY A 26 14.59 -2.08 -11.64
C GLY A 26 15.40 -1.05 -12.43
N ILE A 27 15.63 0.14 -11.87
CA ILE A 27 16.48 1.18 -12.51
C ILE A 27 17.91 0.68 -12.73
N VAL A 28 18.45 -0.11 -11.79
CA VAL A 28 19.81 -0.69 -11.89
C VAL A 28 19.84 -1.91 -12.83
N GLY A 29 18.71 -2.30 -13.42
CA GLY A 29 18.61 -3.41 -14.36
C GLY A 29 18.49 -4.78 -13.69
N VAL A 30 18.19 -4.84 -12.39
CA VAL A 30 18.00 -6.10 -11.69
C VAL A 30 16.58 -6.61 -11.93
N GLU A 31 16.45 -7.78 -12.58
CA GLU A 31 15.17 -8.37 -12.97
C GLU A 31 14.16 -8.48 -11.82
N ILE A 32 14.64 -8.86 -10.62
CA ILE A 32 13.79 -9.01 -9.44
C ILE A 32 13.08 -7.69 -9.06
N GLY A 33 13.70 -6.55 -9.37
CA GLY A 33 13.10 -5.24 -9.16
C GLY A 33 11.83 -5.04 -10.00
N PHE A 34 11.90 -5.37 -11.29
CA PHE A 34 10.74 -5.31 -12.18
C PHE A 34 9.64 -6.29 -11.78
N TYR A 35 10.00 -7.50 -11.31
CA TYR A 35 9.01 -8.44 -10.75
C TYR A 35 8.28 -7.86 -9.55
N MET A 36 8.98 -7.20 -8.62
CA MET A 36 8.37 -6.57 -7.45
C MET A 36 7.42 -5.43 -7.84
N ILE A 37 7.81 -4.58 -8.79
CA ILE A 37 6.95 -3.51 -9.32
C ILE A 37 5.71 -4.11 -10.01
N GLY A 38 5.90 -5.11 -10.88
CA GLY A 38 4.81 -5.78 -11.58
C GLY A 38 3.82 -6.45 -10.62
N PHE A 39 4.32 -7.04 -9.53
CA PHE A 39 3.48 -7.58 -8.46
C PHE A 39 2.61 -6.48 -7.82
N VAL A 40 3.19 -5.31 -7.52
CA VAL A 40 2.44 -4.18 -6.94
C VAL A 40 1.40 -3.66 -7.92
N PHE A 41 1.69 -3.54 -9.21
CA PHE A 41 0.70 -3.10 -10.18
C PHE A 41 -0.44 -4.09 -10.39
N ARG A 42 -0.16 -5.39 -10.28
CA ARG A 42 -1.19 -6.44 -10.44
C ARG A 42 -2.05 -6.64 -9.19
N TYR A 43 -1.43 -6.67 -8.01
CA TYR A 43 -2.10 -7.07 -6.76
C TYR A 43 -2.16 -5.96 -5.71
N GLY A 44 -1.40 -4.88 -5.85
CA GLY A 44 -1.29 -3.81 -4.85
C GLY A 44 -2.62 -3.16 -4.51
N LEU A 45 -3.54 -3.02 -5.48
CA LEU A 45 -4.89 -2.50 -5.23
C LEU A 45 -5.69 -3.44 -4.30
N ILE A 46 -5.68 -4.75 -4.57
CA ILE A 46 -6.39 -5.74 -3.76
C ILE A 46 -5.82 -5.76 -2.33
N ILE A 47 -4.49 -5.77 -2.21
CA ILE A 47 -3.82 -5.76 -0.90
C ILE A 47 -4.13 -4.47 -0.13
N SER A 48 -4.17 -3.32 -0.82
CA SER A 48 -4.53 -2.03 -0.22
C SER A 48 -5.97 -2.03 0.30
N ILE A 49 -6.93 -2.57 -0.47
CA ILE A 49 -8.33 -2.70 -0.03
C ILE A 49 -8.42 -3.57 1.22
N VAL A 50 -7.76 -4.73 1.23
CA VAL A 50 -7.74 -5.62 2.40
C VAL A 50 -7.16 -4.90 3.63
N SER A 51 -6.05 -4.18 3.47
CA SER A 51 -5.46 -3.38 4.55
C SER A 51 -6.41 -2.30 5.07
N ILE A 52 -7.13 -1.60 4.18
CA ILE A 52 -8.14 -0.60 4.55
C ILE A 52 -9.28 -1.23 5.34
N LEU A 53 -9.83 -2.35 4.87
CA LEU A 53 -10.92 -3.05 5.56
C LEU A 53 -10.52 -3.47 6.98
N LEU A 54 -9.31 -4.02 7.14
CA LEU A 54 -8.77 -4.36 8.46
C LEU A 54 -8.66 -3.15 9.39
N LYS A 55 -8.22 -1.99 8.87
CA LYS A 55 -8.13 -0.75 9.66
C LYS A 55 -9.50 -0.19 10.01
N LEU A 56 -10.48 -0.26 9.11
CA LEU A 56 -11.86 0.16 9.40
C LEU A 56 -12.46 -0.65 10.55
N VAL A 57 -12.25 -1.96 10.55
CA VAL A 57 -12.66 -2.82 11.68
C VAL A 57 -11.98 -2.37 12.99
N VAL A 58 -10.67 -2.08 12.95
CA VAL A 58 -9.94 -1.57 14.13
C VAL A 58 -10.49 -0.22 14.59
N ILE A 59 -10.78 0.70 13.66
CA ILE A 59 -11.32 2.03 13.94
C ILE A 59 -12.68 1.93 14.64
N ILE A 60 -13.62 1.17 14.07
CA ILE A 60 -14.98 0.99 14.63
C ILE A 60 -14.89 0.43 16.04
N LEU A 61 -14.10 -0.63 16.24
CA LEU A 61 -14.00 -1.28 17.54
C LEU A 61 -13.26 -0.40 18.57
N SER A 62 -12.34 0.49 18.15
CA SER A 62 -11.48 1.30 19.04
C SER A 62 -12.04 2.69 19.37
N PHE A 63 -13.11 3.12 18.69
CA PHE A 63 -13.64 4.50 18.70
C PHE A 63 -13.80 5.10 20.11
N SER A 64 -14.38 4.35 21.06
CA SER A 64 -14.58 4.81 22.44
C SER A 64 -13.58 4.21 23.43
N ARG A 65 -13.03 3.03 23.14
CA ARG A 65 -12.19 2.26 24.07
C ARG A 65 -10.71 2.62 24.06
N ASN A 66 -10.15 3.04 22.93
CA ASN A 66 -8.70 3.20 22.80
C ASN A 66 -8.31 4.25 21.75
N LYS A 67 -8.27 5.52 22.19
CA LYS A 67 -7.94 6.67 21.35
C LYS A 67 -6.56 6.56 20.66
N HIS A 68 -5.58 5.95 21.32
CA HIS A 68 -4.25 5.75 20.76
C HIS A 68 -4.26 4.78 19.57
N THR A 69 -4.91 3.62 19.73
CA THR A 69 -5.04 2.62 18.65
C THR A 69 -5.87 3.17 17.49
N PHE A 70 -6.92 3.94 17.78
CA PHE A 70 -7.72 4.65 16.79
C PHE A 70 -6.86 5.63 15.97
N SER A 71 -6.07 6.48 16.63
CA SER A 71 -5.19 7.46 15.99
C SER A 71 -4.16 6.81 15.07
N ILE A 72 -3.54 5.70 15.51
CA ILE A 72 -2.59 4.96 14.68
C ILE A 72 -3.27 4.38 13.44
N ALA A 73 -4.44 3.74 13.60
CA ALA A 73 -5.17 3.14 12.48
C ALA A 73 -5.55 4.20 11.44
N LEU A 74 -6.02 5.38 11.88
CA LEU A 74 -6.37 6.48 11.00
C LEU A 74 -5.15 7.08 10.29
N SER A 75 -4.06 7.30 11.02
CA SER A 75 -2.81 7.83 10.44
C SER A 75 -2.20 6.87 9.41
N SER A 76 -2.17 5.57 9.71
CA SER A 76 -1.70 4.54 8.77
C SER A 76 -2.60 4.44 7.53
N MET A 77 -3.92 4.55 7.70
CA MET A 77 -4.85 4.57 6.57
C MET A 77 -4.63 5.78 5.67
N ARG A 78 -4.42 6.98 6.24
CA ARG A 78 -4.08 8.18 5.47
C ARG A 78 -2.79 8.00 4.67
N ASN A 79 -1.74 7.46 5.29
CA ASN A 79 -0.47 7.24 4.59
C ASN A 79 -0.61 6.25 3.43
N LEU A 80 -1.39 5.18 3.60
CA LEU A 80 -1.71 4.24 2.53
C LEU A 80 -2.43 4.90 1.36
N LEU A 81 -3.37 5.80 1.62
CA LEU A 81 -4.07 6.52 0.55
C LEU A 81 -3.14 7.45 -0.22
N ILE A 82 -2.25 8.17 0.46
CA ILE A 82 -1.29 9.09 -0.18
C ILE A 82 -0.33 8.30 -1.07
N ILE A 83 0.33 7.28 -0.52
CA ILE A 83 1.33 6.50 -1.25
C ILE A 83 0.67 5.63 -2.32
N GLY A 84 -0.46 5.00 -2.01
CA GLY A 84 -1.24 4.21 -2.96
C GLY A 84 -1.74 5.05 -4.13
N GLY A 85 -2.18 6.29 -3.87
CA GLY A 85 -2.56 7.24 -4.92
C GLY A 85 -1.38 7.62 -5.82
N LEU A 86 -0.19 7.83 -5.25
CA LEU A 86 1.03 8.08 -6.00
C LEU A 86 1.40 6.89 -6.90
N ILE A 87 1.39 5.67 -6.35
CA ILE A 87 1.68 4.42 -7.10
C ILE A 87 0.68 4.24 -8.25
N ALA A 88 -0.62 4.43 -7.97
CA ALA A 88 -1.68 4.32 -8.98
C ALA A 88 -1.53 5.38 -10.07
N GLY A 89 -1.15 6.62 -9.71
CA GLY A 89 -0.87 7.68 -10.67
C GLY A 89 0.28 7.35 -11.61
N ILE A 90 1.40 6.85 -11.08
CA ILE A 90 2.54 6.40 -11.90
C ILE A 90 2.11 5.28 -12.86
N TYR A 91 1.37 4.28 -12.35
CA TYR A 91 0.87 3.19 -13.18
C TYR A 91 -0.04 3.70 -14.31
N TYR A 92 -0.96 4.62 -14.00
CA TYR A 92 -1.87 5.20 -14.98
C TYR A 92 -1.13 5.96 -16.08
N ILE A 93 -0.16 6.81 -15.71
CA ILE A 93 0.67 7.55 -16.67
C ILE A 93 1.39 6.58 -17.61
N GLY A 94 2.06 5.56 -17.05
CA GLY A 94 2.75 4.55 -17.85
C GLY A 94 1.83 3.82 -18.82
N LYS A 95 0.62 3.45 -18.36
CA LYS A 95 -0.39 2.80 -19.21
C LYS A 95 -0.83 3.70 -20.37
N VAL A 96 -1.04 5.00 -20.13
CA VAL A 96 -1.44 5.94 -21.18
C VAL A 96 -0.31 6.12 -22.19
N MET A 97 0.95 6.23 -21.75
CA MET A 97 2.10 6.38 -22.65
C MET A 97 2.27 5.16 -23.57
N SER A 98 2.09 3.93 -23.07
CA SER A 98 2.13 2.71 -23.90
C SER A 98 0.97 2.58 -24.90
N ALA A 99 -0.12 3.33 -24.73
CA ALA A 99 -1.28 3.24 -25.62
C ALA A 99 -1.24 4.25 -26.78
N VAL A 100 -0.38 5.27 -26.69
CA VAL A 100 -0.29 6.37 -27.66
C VAL A 100 0.99 6.31 -28.51
N GLY A 101 2.00 5.54 -28.08
CA GLY A 101 3.21 5.24 -28.86
C GLY A 101 3.07 3.97 -29.67
#